data_AF-Q1AWV4-F1
#
_entry.id   AF-Q1AWV4-F1
#
_cell.length_a   1.000
_cell.length_b   1.000
_cell.length_c   1.000
_cell.angle_alpha   90.00
_cell.angle_beta   90.00
_cell.angle_gamma   90.00
#
_symmetry.space_group_name_H-M   'P 1'
#
loop_
_entity.id
_entity.type
_entity.pdbx_description
1 polymer ?
#
loop_
_entity_poly.entity_id
_entity_poly.type
_entity_poly.pdbx_seq_one_letter_code
_entity_poly.pdbx_strand_id
1 'polypeptide(L)'
;MLHWFGRRLREMQEKSRDERGFTLIELLVVVIIIGILAAIAIPAYLSQRDRAEERAAQSNVRNAATAQVAYYTEKGKYAPDATTLAEAGFNQGSPEVDVFGDTDSFCVSATGGGETYRMTQDDGRPTIGAECTAP
;
A
#
# COMPACT_ATOMS: atom_id res chain seq x y z
N MET A 1 51.20 15.45 -53.78
CA MET A 1 50.68 15.91 -52.47
C MET A 1 49.13 15.98 -52.41
N LEU A 2 48.39 15.87 -53.53
CA LEU A 2 46.91 15.99 -53.56
C LEU A 2 46.10 14.69 -53.85
N HIS A 3 46.72 13.52 -53.97
CA HIS A 3 45.97 12.27 -54.26
C HIS A 3 45.52 11.47 -53.02
N TRP A 4 46.05 11.76 -51.83
CA TRP A 4 45.72 10.99 -50.61
C TRP A 4 44.39 11.41 -49.97
N PHE A 5 44.01 12.68 -50.09
CA PHE A 5 42.80 13.23 -49.46
C PHE A 5 41.50 12.79 -50.15
N GLY A 6 41.57 12.37 -51.42
CA GLY A 6 40.39 12.03 -52.24
C GLY A 6 39.80 10.63 -51.99
N ARG A 7 40.49 9.72 -51.31
CA ARG A 7 39.97 8.36 -51.06
C ARG A 7 39.18 8.23 -49.76
N ARG A 8 39.33 9.16 -48.81
CA ARG A 8 38.68 9.04 -47.50
C ARG A 8 37.19 9.44 -47.51
N LEU A 9 36.71 10.05 -48.60
CA LEU A 9 35.31 10.45 -48.74
C LEU A 9 34.42 9.42 -49.46
N ARG A 10 34.97 8.28 -49.91
CA ARG A 10 34.17 7.18 -50.51
C ARG A 10 33.89 6.01 -49.58
N GLU A 11 34.48 5.98 -48.38
CA GLU A 11 34.21 4.94 -47.37
C GLU A 11 33.08 5.30 -46.39
N MET A 12 32.57 6.54 -46.43
CA MET A 12 31.46 6.97 -45.57
C MET A 12 30.07 6.79 -46.21
N GLN A 13 29.98 6.19 -47.39
CA GLN A 13 28.74 6.16 -48.18
C GLN A 13 28.11 4.77 -48.33
N GLU A 14 28.43 3.81 -47.45
CA GLU A 14 27.74 2.51 -47.46
C GLU A 14 27.66 1.86 -46.08
N LYS A 15 27.10 2.59 -45.12
CA LYS A 15 26.27 1.95 -44.10
C LYS A 15 24.85 2.37 -44.42
N SER A 16 24.24 1.64 -45.37
CA SER A 16 22.80 1.65 -45.53
C SER A 16 22.21 1.51 -44.14
N ARG A 17 21.46 2.54 -43.75
CA ARG A 17 20.61 2.53 -42.57
C ARG A 17 19.74 1.29 -42.65
N ASP A 18 20.13 0.24 -41.96
CA ASP A 18 19.26 -0.90 -41.63
C ASP A 18 18.29 -0.43 -40.53
N GLU A 19 17.62 0.71 -40.78
CA GLU A 19 16.54 1.26 -39.97
C GLU A 19 15.29 0.42 -40.27
N ARG A 20 15.31 -0.83 -39.82
CA ARG A 20 14.11 -1.67 -39.76
C ARG A 20 13.19 -1.04 -38.73
N GLY A 21 12.30 -0.16 -39.18
CA GLY A 21 11.26 0.42 -38.34
C GLY A 21 10.34 -0.68 -37.82
N PHE A 22 9.88 -0.56 -36.56
CA PHE A 22 8.81 -1.38 -36.02
C PHE A 22 7.59 -1.28 -36.93
N THR A 23 7.01 -2.42 -37.28
CA THR A 23 5.77 -2.43 -38.04
C THR A 23 4.61 -2.01 -37.14
N LEU A 24 3.63 -1.27 -37.67
CA LEU A 24 2.41 -0.92 -36.92
C LEU A 24 1.66 -2.17 -36.44
N ILE A 25 1.75 -3.28 -37.18
CA ILE A 25 1.13 -4.55 -36.83
C ILE A 25 1.83 -5.23 -35.64
N GLU A 26 3.15 -5.12 -35.49
CA GLU A 26 3.87 -5.64 -34.31
C GLU A 26 3.40 -4.93 -33.04
N LEU A 27 3.30 -3.61 -33.08
CA LEU A 27 2.82 -2.85 -31.92
C LEU A 27 1.34 -3.14 -31.64
N LEU A 28 0.52 -3.37 -32.67
CA LEU A 28 -0.89 -3.75 -32.51
C LEU A 28 -1.05 -5.08 -31.75
N VAL A 29 -0.31 -6.12 -32.14
CA VAL A 29 -0.40 -7.43 -31.48
C VAL A 29 0.08 -7.35 -30.03
N VAL A 30 1.12 -6.57 -29.74
CA VAL A 30 1.63 -6.39 -28.38
C VAL A 30 0.60 -5.74 -27.47
N VAL A 31 -0.07 -4.66 -27.90
CA VAL A 31 -1.09 -4.00 -27.06
C VAL A 31 -2.32 -4.88 -26.84
N ILE A 32 -2.67 -5.74 -27.82
CA ILE A 32 -3.74 -6.73 -27.66
C ILE A 32 -3.38 -7.75 -26.57
N ILE A 33 -2.15 -8.30 -26.61
CA ILE A 33 -1.70 -9.27 -25.62
C ILE A 33 -1.65 -8.63 -24.22
N ILE A 34 -1.07 -7.43 -24.10
CA ILE A 34 -1.03 -6.69 -22.82
C ILE A 34 -2.47 -6.39 -22.33
N GLY A 35 -3.38 -6.04 -23.24
CA GLY A 35 -4.79 -5.82 -22.92
C GLY A 35 -5.47 -7.04 -22.31
N ILE A 36 -5.25 -8.24 -22.88
CA ILE A 36 -5.78 -9.50 -22.35
C ILE A 36 -5.20 -9.81 -20.97
N LEU A 37 -3.88 -9.65 -20.80
CA LEU A 37 -3.22 -9.88 -19.52
C LEU A 37 -3.71 -8.90 -18.45
N ALA A 38 -3.82 -7.62 -18.78
CA ALA A 38 -4.29 -6.58 -17.87
C ALA A 38 -5.74 -6.83 -17.43
N ALA A 39 -6.61 -7.27 -18.33
CA ALA A 39 -8.02 -7.58 -18.01
C ALA A 39 -8.16 -8.66 -16.92
N ILE A 40 -7.26 -9.64 -16.89
CA ILE A 40 -7.26 -10.70 -15.86
C ILE A 40 -6.49 -10.25 -14.61
N ALA A 41 -5.36 -9.58 -14.80
CA ALA A 41 -4.45 -9.22 -13.71
C ALA A 41 -5.00 -8.11 -12.80
N ILE A 42 -5.66 -7.08 -13.36
CA ILE A 42 -6.17 -5.94 -12.59
C ILE A 42 -7.18 -6.35 -11.51
N PRO A 43 -8.28 -7.07 -11.81
CA PRO A 43 -9.24 -7.43 -10.77
C PRO A 43 -8.64 -8.35 -9.70
N ALA A 44 -7.75 -9.26 -10.11
CA ALA A 44 -7.03 -10.13 -9.17
C ALA A 44 -6.12 -9.31 -8.24
N TYR A 45 -5.36 -8.36 -8.78
CA TYR A 45 -4.49 -7.48 -8.02
C TYR A 45 -5.25 -6.60 -7.03
N LEU A 46 -6.36 -5.99 -7.46
CA LEU A 46 -7.22 -5.18 -6.58
C LEU A 46 -7.73 -6.02 -5.40
N SER A 47 -8.25 -7.23 -5.67
CA SER A 47 -8.73 -8.11 -4.60
C SER A 47 -7.63 -8.54 -3.61
N GLN A 48 -6.39 -8.70 -4.08
CA GLN A 48 -5.25 -9.03 -3.22
C GLN A 48 -4.84 -7.84 -2.35
N ARG A 49 -4.87 -6.64 -2.95
CA ARG A 49 -4.61 -5.41 -2.23
C ARG A 49 -5.66 -5.18 -1.13
N ASP A 50 -6.94 -5.35 -1.43
CA ASP A 50 -8.01 -5.18 -0.44
C ASP A 50 -7.84 -6.15 0.74
N ARG A 51 -7.53 -7.42 0.46
CA ARG A 51 -7.23 -8.42 1.51
C ARG A 51 -5.97 -8.09 2.31
N ALA A 52 -4.98 -7.44 1.71
CA ALA A 52 -3.78 -7.01 2.41
C ALA A 52 -4.10 -5.84 3.34
N GLU A 53 -4.88 -4.86 2.88
CA GLU A 53 -5.37 -3.74 3.68
C GLU A 53 -6.26 -4.23 4.84
N GLU A 54 -7.13 -5.21 4.60
CA GLU A 54 -7.96 -5.84 5.62
C GLU A 54 -7.12 -6.45 6.75
N ARG A 55 -6.11 -7.25 6.38
CA ARG A 55 -5.20 -7.89 7.35
C ARG A 55 -4.37 -6.85 8.09
N ALA A 56 -3.94 -5.80 7.42
CA ALA A 56 -3.20 -4.70 8.03
C ALA A 56 -4.08 -3.98 9.07
N ALA A 57 -5.32 -3.63 8.73
CA ALA A 57 -6.26 -3.01 9.66
C ALA A 57 -6.48 -3.88 10.91
N GLN A 58 -6.81 -5.16 10.73
CA GLN A 58 -7.00 -6.09 11.85
C GLN A 58 -5.75 -6.23 12.73
N SER A 59 -4.56 -6.27 12.12
CA SER A 59 -3.30 -6.35 12.86
C SER A 59 -3.02 -5.07 13.63
N ASN A 60 -3.21 -3.91 13.00
CA ASN A 60 -2.92 -2.62 13.63
C ASN A 60 -3.86 -2.37 14.81
N VAL A 61 -5.15 -2.69 14.68
CA VAL A 61 -6.15 -2.61 15.77
C VAL A 61 -5.79 -3.53 16.94
N ARG A 62 -5.34 -4.76 16.69
CA ARG A 62 -4.88 -5.67 17.77
C ARG A 62 -3.64 -5.14 18.49
N ASN A 63 -2.70 -4.58 17.73
CA ASN A 63 -1.49 -4.00 18.29
C ASN A 63 -1.82 -2.78 19.15
N ALA A 64 -2.75 -1.91 18.68
CA ALA A 64 -3.24 -0.76 19.44
C ALA A 64 -3.96 -1.20 20.73
N ALA A 65 -4.84 -2.20 20.66
CA ALA A 65 -5.53 -2.73 21.83
C ALA A 65 -4.54 -3.31 22.87
N THR A 66 -3.51 -4.02 22.40
CA THR A 66 -2.44 -4.53 23.27
C THR A 66 -1.68 -3.38 23.95
N ALA A 67 -1.36 -2.32 23.19
CA ALA A 67 -0.74 -1.12 23.75
C ALA A 67 -1.65 -0.40 24.74
N GLN A 68 -2.98 -0.39 24.53
CA GLN A 68 -3.94 0.21 25.46
C GLN A 68 -3.93 -0.50 26.80
N VAL A 69 -3.89 -1.84 26.81
CA VAL A 69 -3.77 -2.63 28.03
C VAL A 69 -2.42 -2.38 28.73
N ALA A 70 -1.33 -2.26 27.97
CA ALA A 70 -0.02 -1.93 28.52
C ALA A 70 -0.01 -0.52 29.17
N TYR A 71 -0.57 0.47 28.47
CA TYR A 71 -0.70 1.83 28.97
C TYR A 71 -1.55 1.90 30.24
N TYR A 72 -2.69 1.19 30.27
CA TYR A 72 -3.55 1.10 31.45
C TYR A 72 -2.80 0.50 32.65
N THR A 73 -1.99 -0.53 32.42
CA THR A 73 -1.20 -1.17 33.49
C THR A 73 -0.19 -0.20 34.13
N GLU A 74 0.34 0.76 33.35
CA GLU A 74 1.30 1.74 33.87
C GLU A 74 0.61 3.00 34.45
N LYS A 75 -0.45 3.49 33.81
CA LYS A 75 -1.05 4.81 34.11
C LYS A 75 -2.39 4.73 34.83
N GLY A 76 -3.01 3.55 34.93
CA GLY A 76 -4.32 3.34 35.55
C GLY A 76 -5.50 3.92 34.76
N LYS A 77 -5.30 4.25 33.48
CA LYS A 77 -6.30 4.75 32.52
C LYS A 77 -5.87 4.41 31.10
N TYR A 78 -6.80 4.38 30.16
CA TYR A 78 -6.49 4.19 28.74
C TYR A 78 -5.96 5.48 28.11
N ALA A 79 -5.22 5.34 27.01
CA ALA A 79 -4.71 6.47 26.26
C ALA A 79 -5.86 7.11 25.46
N PRO A 80 -6.05 8.43 25.55
CA PRO A 80 -7.18 9.12 24.90
C PRO A 80 -7.01 9.27 23.39
N ASP A 81 -5.78 9.15 22.89
CA ASP A 81 -5.43 9.35 21.49
C ASP A 81 -4.17 8.53 21.13
N ALA A 82 -3.89 8.43 19.83
CA ALA A 82 -2.77 7.65 19.30
C ALA A 82 -1.40 8.23 19.67
N THR A 83 -1.31 9.54 19.91
CA THR A 83 -0.04 10.20 20.28
C THR A 83 0.35 9.80 21.70
N THR A 84 -0.62 9.80 22.62
CA THR A 84 -0.43 9.35 23.99
C THR A 84 -0.16 7.85 24.04
N LEU A 85 -0.86 7.06 23.19
CA LEU A 85 -0.64 5.62 23.13
C LEU A 85 0.77 5.26 22.63
N ALA A 86 1.44 6.16 21.90
CA ALA A 86 2.82 5.96 21.46
C ALA A 86 3.82 5.86 22.62
N GLU A 87 3.50 6.41 23.80
CA GLU A 87 4.28 6.23 25.03
C GLU A 87 4.35 4.75 25.46
N ALA A 88 3.32 3.96 25.13
CA ALA A 88 3.29 2.51 25.35
C ALA A 88 3.92 1.71 24.17
N GLY A 89 4.64 2.38 23.27
CA GLY A 89 5.34 1.76 22.15
C GLY A 89 4.46 1.46 20.92
N PHE A 90 3.23 1.96 20.89
CA PHE A 90 2.40 1.88 19.70
C PHE A 90 2.92 2.81 18.60
N ASN A 91 3.10 2.27 17.40
CA ASN A 91 3.46 3.07 16.23
C ASN A 91 2.32 2.94 15.22
N GLN A 92 1.89 4.07 14.65
CA GLN A 92 0.86 4.06 13.63
C GLN A 92 1.30 3.25 12.41
N GLY A 93 0.37 2.43 11.91
CA GLY A 93 0.53 1.68 10.68
C GLY A 93 -0.21 2.33 9.51
N SER A 94 -0.20 1.65 8.37
CA SER A 94 -1.14 1.91 7.28
C SER A 94 -2.03 0.67 7.12
N PRO A 95 -3.36 0.79 7.20
CA PRO A 95 -4.13 2.00 7.52
C PRO A 95 -3.89 2.49 8.96
N GLU A 96 -4.12 3.79 9.16
CA GLU A 96 -4.02 4.45 10.47
C GLU A 96 -5.07 3.89 11.43
N VAL A 97 -4.74 3.86 12.72
CA VAL A 97 -5.66 3.45 13.77
C VAL A 97 -6.18 4.67 14.50
N ASP A 98 -7.50 4.84 14.51
CA ASP A 98 -8.17 5.75 15.42
C ASP A 98 -8.14 5.16 16.82
N VAL A 99 -7.69 5.96 17.78
CA VAL A 99 -7.48 5.53 19.16
C VAL A 99 -8.26 6.45 20.07
N PHE A 100 -9.14 5.87 20.88
CA PHE A 100 -9.87 6.57 21.92
C PHE A 100 -9.83 5.77 23.20
N GLY A 101 -9.72 6.47 24.32
CA GLY A 101 -9.70 5.86 25.64
C GLY A 101 -10.00 6.86 26.74
N ASP A 102 -10.53 6.35 27.83
CA ASP A 102 -10.80 7.10 29.06
C ASP A 102 -10.33 6.31 30.28
N THR A 103 -10.91 6.57 31.45
CA THR A 103 -10.52 5.88 32.70
C THR A 103 -10.98 4.42 32.72
N ASP A 104 -12.11 4.11 32.07
CA ASP A 104 -12.83 2.85 32.21
C ASP A 104 -12.83 2.05 30.91
N SER A 105 -12.73 2.72 29.76
CA SER A 105 -12.87 2.10 28.45
C SER A 105 -11.91 2.59 27.37
N PHE A 106 -11.75 1.76 26.33
CA PHE A 106 -11.09 2.15 25.09
C PHE A 106 -11.84 1.63 23.88
N CYS A 107 -11.65 2.31 22.75
CA CYS A 107 -12.04 1.88 21.43
C CYS A 107 -10.90 2.20 20.47
N VAL A 108 -10.44 1.20 19.73
CA VAL A 108 -9.48 1.38 18.64
C VAL A 108 -10.09 0.87 17.33
N SER A 109 -9.97 1.63 16.24
CA SER A 109 -10.50 1.22 14.93
C SER A 109 -9.56 1.55 13.78
N ALA A 110 -9.61 0.77 12.71
CA ALA A 110 -8.95 1.06 11.46
C ALA A 110 -9.77 0.54 10.28
N THR A 111 -9.77 1.28 9.18
CA THR A 111 -10.49 0.89 7.95
C THR A 111 -9.50 0.37 6.91
N GLY A 112 -9.73 -0.85 6.41
CA GLY A 112 -8.88 -1.47 5.39
C GLY A 112 -9.67 -2.45 4.53
N GLY A 113 -9.43 -2.42 3.21
CA GLY A 113 -10.16 -3.29 2.28
C GLY A 113 -11.66 -2.97 2.19
N GLY A 114 -12.07 -1.76 2.57
CA GLY A 114 -13.47 -1.29 2.55
C GLY A 114 -14.27 -1.55 3.83
N GLU A 115 -13.69 -2.24 4.81
CA GLU A 115 -14.34 -2.55 6.09
C GLU A 115 -13.62 -1.87 7.26
N THR A 116 -14.39 -1.45 8.26
CA THR A 116 -13.86 -0.88 9.51
C THR A 116 -13.80 -1.97 10.56
N TYR A 117 -12.58 -2.22 11.05
CA TYR A 117 -12.32 -3.14 12.14
C TYR A 117 -12.14 -2.34 13.42
N ARG A 118 -12.84 -2.73 14.48
CA ARG A 118 -12.73 -2.12 15.81
C ARG A 118 -12.48 -3.15 16.90
N MET A 119 -11.96 -2.68 18.02
CA MET A 119 -11.76 -3.48 19.23
C MET A 119 -11.93 -2.61 20.46
N THR A 120 -12.73 -3.07 21.42
CA THR A 120 -12.90 -2.47 22.74
C THR A 120 -12.29 -3.34 23.84
N GLN A 121 -12.36 -2.90 25.10
CA GLN A 121 -11.82 -3.63 26.25
C GLN A 121 -12.40 -5.04 26.46
N ASP A 122 -13.64 -5.26 26.01
CA ASP A 122 -14.36 -6.52 26.20
C ASP A 122 -14.15 -7.48 25.03
N ASP A 123 -13.62 -6.96 23.91
CA ASP A 123 -13.42 -7.73 22.70
C ASP A 123 -12.15 -8.59 22.81
N GLY A 124 -12.28 -9.90 22.62
CA GLY A 124 -11.12 -10.81 22.48
C GLY A 124 -10.49 -10.80 21.07
N ARG A 125 -11.09 -10.09 20.11
CA ARG A 125 -10.66 -10.01 18.71
C ARG A 125 -11.26 -8.78 18.01
N PRO A 126 -10.65 -8.27 16.93
CA PRO A 126 -11.27 -7.26 16.08
C PRO A 126 -12.62 -7.72 15.54
N THR A 127 -13.59 -6.82 15.59
CA THR A 127 -14.95 -7.00 15.05
C THR A 127 -15.21 -5.95 13.98
N ILE A 128 -16.11 -6.24 13.04
CA ILE A 128 -16.54 -5.26 12.04
C ILE A 128 -17.59 -4.36 12.68
N GLY A 129 -17.44 -3.05 12.55
CA GLY A 129 -18.39 -2.10 13.11
C GLY A 129 -18.07 -0.65 12.76
N ALA A 130 -18.83 0.27 13.34
CA ALA A 130 -18.58 1.70 13.14
C ALA A 130 -17.20 2.09 13.68
N GLU A 131 -16.60 3.10 13.04
CA GLU A 131 -15.37 3.74 13.50
C GLU A 131 -15.53 4.22 14.95
N CYS A 132 -14.44 4.13 15.71
CA CYS A 132 -14.41 4.67 17.05
C CYS A 132 -14.52 6.19 16.93
N THR A 133 -15.45 6.77 17.68
CA THR A 133 -15.59 8.21 17.80
C THR A 133 -15.15 8.61 19.20
N ALA A 134 -14.65 9.84 19.33
CA ALA A 134 -14.40 10.43 20.65
C ALA A 134 -15.67 10.34 21.51
N PRO A 135 -15.54 10.02 22.81
CA PRO A 135 -16.65 10.12 23.75
C PRO A 135 -17.14 11.58 23.91
#